data_AF-A0A1H7BGC2-F1
#
_entry.id   AF-A0A1H7BGC2-F1
#
_cell.length_a   1.000
_cell.length_b   1.000
_cell.length_c   1.000
_cell.angle_alpha   90.00
_cell.angle_beta   90.00
_cell.angle_gamma   90.00
#
_symmetry.space_group_name_H-M   'P 1'
#
loop_
_entity.id
_entity.type
_entity.pdbx_description
1 polymer ?
#
loop_
_entity_poly.entity_id
_entity_poly.type
_entity_poly.pdbx_seq_one_letter_code
_entity_poly.pdbx_strand_id
1 'polypeptide(L)'
;MNALSRKLLALLVLALPQAGLQAAEEVSFSKAVAPIFRGQCATCHMTGSEPGGMKLYPSAAYQSLVGVASASSPLQRVAPGEPEQSYLLHKLQGTHLNVGGAGVQMPFAEPPLPEDSLQLIRLWIEQGAKNN
;
A
#
# COMPACT_ATOMS: atom_id res chain seq x y z
N MET A 1 -21.55 -65.45 36.19
CA MET A 1 -20.87 -64.39 36.96
C MET A 1 -19.98 -63.61 36.00
N ASN A 2 -20.36 -62.35 35.75
CA ASN A 2 -19.68 -61.34 34.93
C ASN A 2 -18.25 -61.09 35.50
N ALA A 3 -17.27 -60.45 34.90
CA ALA A 3 -17.08 -59.57 33.74
C ALA A 3 -15.57 -59.71 33.39
N LEU A 4 -15.04 -59.24 32.26
CA LEU A 4 -14.43 -57.91 32.16
C LEU A 4 -13.89 -57.73 30.74
N SER A 5 -14.52 -56.84 29.97
CA SER A 5 -14.04 -56.34 28.68
C SER A 5 -13.03 -55.22 28.94
N ARG A 6 -11.78 -55.39 28.49
CA ARG A 6 -10.78 -54.31 28.45
C ARG A 6 -11.04 -53.44 27.23
N LYS A 7 -11.64 -52.27 27.43
CA LYS A 7 -11.76 -51.24 26.37
C LYS A 7 -10.44 -50.47 26.29
N LEU A 8 -9.71 -50.61 25.18
CA LEU A 8 -8.64 -49.69 24.81
C LEU A 8 -9.26 -48.33 24.46
N LEU A 9 -8.90 -47.27 25.19
CA LEU A 9 -9.15 -45.90 24.74
C LEU A 9 -8.08 -45.54 23.71
N ALA A 10 -8.47 -45.37 22.45
CA ALA A 10 -7.66 -44.69 21.46
C ALA A 10 -7.76 -43.18 21.69
N LEU A 11 -6.65 -42.54 22.07
CA LEU A 11 -6.55 -41.08 22.07
C LEU A 11 -6.52 -40.60 20.61
N LEU A 12 -7.62 -39.98 20.18
CA LEU A 12 -7.72 -39.28 18.91
C LEU A 12 -7.00 -37.93 19.06
N VAL A 13 -5.77 -37.82 18.60
CA VAL A 13 -5.09 -36.52 18.48
C VAL A 13 -5.70 -35.79 17.29
N LEU A 14 -6.60 -34.84 17.57
CA LEU A 14 -7.12 -33.89 16.59
C LEU A 14 -5.97 -33.01 16.10
N ALA A 15 -5.46 -33.27 14.90
CA ALA A 15 -4.56 -32.38 14.20
C ALA A 15 -5.35 -31.13 13.76
N LEU A 16 -5.17 -30.02 14.48
CA LEU A 16 -5.68 -28.71 14.09
C LEU A 16 -4.94 -28.23 12.83
N PRO A 17 -5.63 -27.66 11.83
CA PRO A 17 -4.96 -27.04 10.71
C PRO A 17 -4.24 -25.80 11.23
N GLN A 18 -2.91 -25.81 11.19
CA GLN A 18 -2.14 -24.58 11.37
C GLN A 18 -2.36 -23.74 10.10
N ALA A 19 -3.36 -22.87 10.14
CA ALA A 19 -3.43 -21.73 9.23
C ALA A 19 -2.21 -20.86 9.53
N GLY A 20 -1.12 -21.10 8.79
CA GLY A 20 0.09 -20.31 8.91
C GLY A 20 -0.24 -18.86 8.61
N LEU A 21 -0.03 -17.97 9.57
CA LEU A 21 0.18 -16.55 9.30
C LEU A 21 1.46 -16.45 8.48
N GLN A 22 1.33 -16.57 7.16
CA GLN A 22 2.42 -16.24 6.27
C GLN A 22 2.58 -14.72 6.38
N ALA A 23 3.69 -14.28 6.98
CA ALA A 23 4.04 -12.87 7.02
C ALA A 23 3.96 -12.35 5.58
N ALA A 24 3.13 -11.32 5.35
CA ALA A 24 3.02 -10.71 4.03
C ALA A 24 4.43 -10.32 3.59
N GLU A 25 4.81 -10.74 2.38
CA GLU A 25 6.12 -10.43 1.83
C GLU A 25 6.37 -8.92 1.87
N GLU A 26 7.57 -8.52 2.27
CA GLU A 26 7.92 -7.11 2.37
C GLU A 26 7.91 -6.49 0.96
N VAL A 27 7.10 -5.46 0.76
CA VAL A 27 7.01 -4.75 -0.51
C VAL A 27 8.24 -3.87 -0.67
N SER A 28 9.01 -4.15 -1.73
CA SER A 28 10.15 -3.33 -2.11
C SER A 28 9.72 -2.09 -2.89
N PHE A 29 10.13 -0.91 -2.42
CA PHE A 29 9.92 0.33 -3.15
C PHE A 29 10.56 0.27 -4.53
N SER A 30 11.84 -0.10 -4.59
CA SER A 30 12.62 -0.05 -5.83
C SER A 30 12.12 -1.07 -6.88
N LYS A 31 11.67 -2.24 -6.44
CA LYS A 31 11.26 -3.34 -7.34
C LYS A 31 9.78 -3.33 -7.68
N ALA A 32 8.92 -2.88 -6.77
CA ALA A 32 7.47 -3.04 -6.94
C ALA A 32 6.74 -1.69 -7.08
N VAL A 33 7.10 -0.67 -6.29
CA VAL A 33 6.37 0.61 -6.26
C VAL A 33 6.90 1.62 -7.28
N ALA A 34 8.22 1.81 -7.35
CA ALA A 34 8.86 2.77 -8.25
C ALA A 34 8.55 2.52 -9.74
N PRO A 35 8.43 1.27 -10.24
CA PRO A 35 7.97 1.00 -11.60
C PRO A 35 6.54 1.50 -11.88
N ILE A 36 5.64 1.44 -10.90
CA ILE A 36 4.26 1.97 -11.04
C ILE A 36 4.33 3.49 -11.23
N PHE A 37 5.06 4.20 -10.36
CA PHE A 37 5.21 5.65 -10.48
C PHE A 37 5.89 6.06 -11.80
N ARG A 38 6.90 5.31 -12.24
CA ARG A 38 7.54 5.54 -13.54
C ARG A 38 6.55 5.42 -14.69
N GLY A 39 5.73 4.37 -14.71
CA GLY A 39 4.83 4.07 -15.82
C GLY A 39 3.58 4.95 -15.86
N GLN A 40 3.02 5.27 -14.69
CA GLN A 40 1.68 5.88 -14.58
C GLN A 40 1.69 7.33 -14.12
N CYS A 41 2.79 7.82 -13.55
CA CYS A 41 2.81 9.13 -12.89
C CYS A 41 3.90 10.06 -13.44
N ALA A 42 5.09 9.52 -13.71
CA ALA A 42 6.23 10.31 -14.15
C ALA A 42 6.03 10.95 -15.53
N THR A 43 5.09 10.46 -16.34
CA THR A 43 4.70 11.06 -17.62
C THR A 43 4.21 12.51 -17.47
N CYS A 44 3.51 12.81 -16.37
CA CYS A 44 2.97 14.13 -16.06
C CYS A 44 3.67 14.80 -14.87
N HIS A 45 4.29 14.03 -13.96
CA HIS A 45 4.98 14.54 -12.77
C HIS A 45 6.49 14.30 -12.86
N MET A 46 7.11 14.90 -13.87
CA MET A 46 8.53 14.66 -14.19
C MET A 46 9.45 15.67 -13.52
N THR A 47 9.15 16.96 -13.67
CA THR A 47 10.09 18.04 -13.36
C THR A 47 9.91 18.60 -11.96
N GLY A 48 8.74 18.39 -11.35
CA GLY A 48 8.34 19.00 -10.08
C GLY A 48 7.79 20.42 -10.24
N SER A 49 7.65 20.92 -11.46
CA SER A 49 6.97 22.20 -11.75
C SER A 49 5.47 21.99 -12.03
N GLU A 50 5.07 20.75 -12.26
CA GLU A 50 3.69 20.36 -12.54
C GLU A 50 2.85 20.39 -11.25
N PRO A 51 1.51 20.41 -11.36
CA PRO A 51 0.63 20.45 -10.19
C PRO A 51 1.00 19.41 -9.14
N GLY A 52 1.02 19.84 -7.88
CA GLY A 52 1.45 19.02 -6.76
C GLY A 52 2.96 19.04 -6.47
N GLY A 53 3.80 19.57 -7.38
CA GLY A 53 5.18 19.94 -7.09
C GLY A 53 6.10 18.77 -6.74
N MET A 54 6.04 17.67 -7.51
CA MET A 54 6.75 16.42 -7.21
C MET A 54 7.37 15.79 -8.45
N LYS A 55 8.48 15.07 -8.24
CA LYS A 55 9.21 14.32 -9.27
C LYS A 55 9.02 12.83 -9.03
N LEU A 56 8.37 12.12 -9.95
CA LEU A 56 7.96 10.72 -9.74
C LEU A 56 8.72 9.71 -10.60
N TYR A 57 9.84 10.11 -11.21
CA TYR A 57 10.79 9.15 -11.80
C TYR A 57 11.55 8.38 -10.69
N PRO A 58 12.02 7.14 -10.95
CA PRO A 58 12.48 6.22 -9.90
C PRO A 58 13.50 6.78 -8.90
N SER A 59 14.49 7.54 -9.36
CA SER A 59 15.55 8.07 -8.49
C SER A 59 15.15 9.30 -7.67
N ALA A 60 13.96 9.90 -7.90
CA ALA A 60 13.47 11.05 -7.14
C ALA A 60 12.12 10.82 -6.43
N ALA A 61 11.36 9.80 -6.84
CA ALA A 61 10.02 9.54 -6.33
C ALA A 61 9.99 9.38 -4.81
N TYR A 62 10.91 8.61 -4.22
CA TYR A 62 10.94 8.39 -2.78
C TYR A 62 11.06 9.70 -1.99
N GLN A 63 12.09 10.49 -2.29
CA GLN A 63 12.36 11.77 -1.63
C GLN A 63 11.29 12.82 -1.90
N SER A 64 10.57 12.71 -3.02
CA SER A 64 9.45 13.61 -3.34
C SER A 64 8.16 13.24 -2.61
N LEU A 65 8.03 12.01 -2.10
CA LEU A 65 6.76 11.50 -1.55
C LEU A 65 6.80 11.28 -0.04
N VAL A 66 7.78 10.54 0.44
CA VAL A 66 7.73 9.95 1.78
C VAL A 66 8.11 11.00 2.83
N GLY A 67 7.20 11.24 3.79
CA GLY A 67 7.38 12.24 4.84
C GLY A 67 7.25 13.69 4.37
N VAL A 68 6.89 13.93 3.10
CA VAL A 68 6.78 15.27 2.52
C VAL A 68 5.35 15.80 2.68
N ALA A 69 5.18 17.03 3.17
CA ALA A 69 3.87 17.67 3.24
C ALA A 69 3.22 17.83 1.85
N SER A 70 1.91 17.61 1.77
CA SER A 70 1.17 17.91 0.54
C SER A 70 1.04 19.42 0.35
N ALA A 71 1.18 19.89 -0.89
CA ALA A 71 0.89 21.29 -1.24
C ALA A 71 -0.61 21.58 -1.39
N SER A 72 -1.46 20.54 -1.30
CA SER A 72 -2.88 20.62 -1.65
C SER A 72 -3.79 19.98 -0.62
N SER A 73 -3.29 19.62 0.56
CA SER A 73 -4.03 19.01 1.67
C SER A 73 -3.22 19.19 2.98
N PRO A 74 -3.87 19.16 4.16
CA PRO A 74 -3.18 19.11 5.45
C PRO A 74 -2.36 17.83 5.70
N LEU A 75 -2.53 16.78 4.87
CA LEU A 75 -1.85 15.50 5.01
C LEU A 75 -0.44 15.50 4.40
N GLN A 76 0.36 14.48 4.74
CA GLN A 76 1.59 14.18 4.00
C GLN A 76 1.24 13.53 2.65
N ARG A 77 2.12 13.69 1.66
CA ARG A 77 2.01 12.98 0.37
C ARG A 77 1.97 11.48 0.62
N VAL A 78 2.95 10.96 1.36
CA VAL A 78 2.97 9.61 1.92
C VAL A 78 3.40 9.70 3.39
N ALA A 79 2.54 9.24 4.29
CA ALA A 79 2.80 9.09 5.72
C ALA A 79 3.20 7.63 6.02
N PRO A 80 4.47 7.33 6.38
CA PRO A 80 4.92 5.98 6.67
C PRO A 80 4.07 5.29 7.74
N GLY A 81 3.55 4.10 7.44
CA GLY A 81 2.73 3.30 8.36
C GLY A 81 1.27 3.75 8.45
N GLU A 82 0.90 4.86 7.81
CA GLU A 82 -0.41 5.50 7.97
C GLU A 82 -1.08 5.72 6.59
N PRO A 83 -1.67 4.68 5.97
CA PRO A 83 -2.29 4.78 4.65
C PRO A 83 -3.39 5.83 4.59
N GLU A 84 -4.25 5.87 5.60
CA GLU A 84 -5.38 6.80 5.65
C GLU A 84 -4.93 8.26 5.90
N GLN A 85 -3.68 8.47 6.31
CA GLN A 85 -3.05 9.79 6.43
C GLN A 85 -2.15 10.13 5.23
N SER A 86 -2.14 9.28 4.21
CA SER A 86 -1.34 9.44 3.00
C SER A 86 -2.18 10.01 1.86
N TYR A 87 -1.96 11.28 1.55
CA TYR A 87 -2.72 12.00 0.52
C TYR A 87 -2.66 11.35 -0.86
N LEU A 88 -1.55 10.65 -1.17
CA LEU A 88 -1.40 9.86 -2.39
C LEU A 88 -2.60 8.91 -2.60
N LEU A 89 -2.98 8.10 -1.60
CA LEU A 89 -4.06 7.13 -1.74
C LEU A 89 -5.40 7.82 -2.03
N HIS A 90 -5.67 8.94 -1.35
CA HIS A 90 -6.87 9.73 -1.62
C HIS A 90 -6.92 10.30 -3.04
N LYS A 91 -5.77 10.72 -3.58
CA LYS A 91 -5.69 11.17 -4.98
C LYS A 91 -5.92 10.03 -5.95
N LEU A 92 -5.45 8.81 -5.64
CA LEU A 92 -5.65 7.64 -6.48
C LEU A 92 -7.10 7.10 -6.44
N GLN A 93 -7.74 7.19 -5.29
CA GLN A 93 -9.10 6.70 -5.03
C GLN A 93 -10.20 7.73 -5.31
N GLY A 94 -9.85 8.99 -5.60
CA GLY A 94 -10.81 10.07 -5.84
C GLY A 94 -11.51 10.58 -4.58
N THR A 95 -10.97 10.29 -3.39
CA THR A 95 -11.52 10.72 -2.09
C THR A 95 -10.82 11.96 -1.53
N HIS A 96 -9.92 12.58 -2.29
CA HIS A 96 -9.08 13.70 -1.86
C HIS A 96 -9.85 14.90 -1.31
N LEU A 97 -11.07 15.17 -1.79
CA LEU A 97 -11.89 16.27 -1.28
C LEU A 97 -12.40 16.01 0.15
N ASN A 98 -12.54 14.75 0.56
CA ASN A 98 -13.01 14.37 1.90
C ASN A 98 -11.96 14.65 2.98
N VAL A 99 -10.69 14.82 2.59
CA VAL A 99 -9.55 15.05 3.49
C VAL A 99 -8.97 16.47 3.35
N GLY A 100 -9.82 17.43 3.01
CA GLY A 100 -9.43 18.83 2.82
C GLY A 100 -8.49 19.05 1.65
N GLY A 101 -8.53 18.15 0.66
CA GLY A 101 -7.71 18.22 -0.54
C GLY A 101 -8.29 19.11 -1.64
N ALA A 102 -7.57 19.23 -2.76
CA ALA A 102 -8.01 19.99 -3.92
C ALA A 102 -7.70 19.31 -5.27
N GLY A 103 -8.27 19.87 -6.33
CA GLY A 103 -8.11 19.40 -7.72
C GLY A 103 -8.95 18.17 -8.04
N VAL A 104 -8.44 17.32 -8.92
CA VAL A 104 -9.13 16.13 -9.47
C VAL A 104 -8.43 14.83 -9.08
N GLN A 105 -9.11 13.70 -9.26
CA GLN A 105 -8.51 12.37 -9.07
C GLN A 105 -7.31 12.16 -10.01
N MET A 106 -6.32 11.40 -9.55
CA MET A 106 -5.21 10.90 -10.36
C MET A 106 -5.37 9.38 -10.59
N PRO A 107 -4.91 8.85 -11.74
CA PRO A 107 -4.33 9.57 -12.88
C PRO A 107 -5.35 10.48 -13.59
N PHE A 108 -4.92 11.65 -14.08
CA PHE A 108 -5.83 12.62 -14.69
C PHE A 108 -6.20 12.20 -16.12
N ALA A 109 -7.50 12.21 -16.42
CA ALA A 109 -8.04 11.88 -17.74
C ALA A 109 -7.62 10.49 -18.27
N GLU A 110 -7.20 9.62 -17.37
CA GLU A 110 -6.79 8.23 -17.63
C GLU A 110 -7.61 7.31 -16.71
N PRO A 111 -7.74 6.01 -17.03
CA PRO A 111 -8.37 5.06 -16.13
C PRO A 111 -7.71 5.05 -14.74
N PRO A 112 -8.47 4.76 -13.67
CA PRO A 112 -7.89 4.49 -12.36
C PRO A 112 -6.82 3.41 -12.44
N LEU A 113 -5.87 3.43 -11.49
CA LEU A 113 -4.90 2.34 -11.40
C LEU A 113 -5.59 0.99 -11.24
N PRO A 114 -5.03 -0.09 -11.81
CA PRO A 114 -5.46 -1.44 -11.49
C PRO A 114 -5.42 -1.66 -9.98
N GLU A 115 -6.40 -2.40 -9.46
CA GLU A 115 -6.56 -2.63 -8.02
C GLU A 115 -5.29 -3.21 -7.39
N ASP A 116 -4.61 -4.17 -8.05
CA ASP A 116 -3.37 -4.75 -7.56
C ASP A 116 -2.25 -3.72 -7.38
N SER A 117 -2.16 -2.73 -8.28
CA SER A 117 -1.16 -1.65 -8.17
C SER A 117 -1.50 -0.70 -7.02
N LEU A 118 -2.78 -0.38 -6.83
CA LEU A 118 -3.24 0.43 -5.71
C LEU A 118 -2.98 -0.28 -4.37
N GLN A 119 -3.30 -1.56 -4.29
CA GLN A 119 -3.06 -2.39 -3.10
C GLN A 119 -1.56 -2.51 -2.80
N LEU A 120 -0.72 -2.64 -3.83
CA LEU A 120 0.72 -2.71 -3.64
C LEU A 120 1.30 -1.40 -3.08
N ILE A 121 0.82 -0.24 -3.57
CA ILE A 121 1.16 1.07 -2.99
C ILE A 121 0.67 1.16 -1.54
N ARG A 122 -0.59 0.76 -1.27
CA ARG A 122 -1.18 0.80 0.06
C ARG A 122 -0.38 -0.05 1.05
N LEU A 123 -0.09 -1.30 0.68
CA LEU A 123 0.67 -2.24 1.50
C LEU A 123 2.10 -1.75 1.76
N TRP A 124 2.76 -1.16 0.76
CA TRP A 124 4.07 -0.52 0.98
C TRP A 124 4.01 0.60 2.02
N ILE A 125 2.95 1.43 1.99
CA ILE A 125 2.75 2.48 2.99
C ILE A 125 2.50 1.86 4.38
N GLU A 126 1.62 0.87 4.49
CA GLU A 126 1.36 0.12 5.73
C GLU A 126 2.63 -0.46 6.35
N GLN A 127 3.54 -0.96 5.51
CA GLN A 127 4.82 -1.53 5.93
C GLN A 127 5.89 -0.47 6.25
N GLY A 128 5.50 0.80 6.37
CA GLY A 128 6.37 1.91 6.76
C GLY A 128 7.06 2.63 5.61
N ALA A 129 6.57 2.47 4.38
CA ALA A 129 7.08 3.16 3.19
C ALA A 129 8.62 3.11 3.06
N LYS A 130 9.20 1.92 3.20
CA LYS A 130 10.66 1.72 3.20
C LYS A 130 11.27 2.01 1.82
N ASN A 131 12.52 2.46 1.79
CA ASN A 131 13.31 2.63 0.55
C ASN A 131 14.23 1.42 0.35
N ASN A 132 13.70 0.33 -0.18
CA ASN A 132 14.32 -1.00 -0.23
C ASN A 132 14.24 -1.66 -1.62
#